data_AF-A0A127SYP6-F1
#
_entry.id   AF-A0A127SYP6-F1
#
_cell.length_a   1.000
_cell.length_b   1.000
_cell.length_c   1.000
_cell.angle_alpha   90.00
_cell.angle_beta   90.00
_cell.angle_gamma   90.00
#
_symmetry.space_group_name_H-M   'P 1'
#
loop_
_entity.id
_entity.type
_entity.pdbx_description
1 polymer ?
#
loop_
_entity_poly.entity_id
_entity_poly.type
_entity_poly.pdbx_seq_one_letter_code
_entity_poly.pdbx_strand_id
1 'polypeptide(L)'
;MFDNPVFVVILLVIVAALGAAAGFFAGRTKGQDMARGAKESDLNEAKAQIEADRQGISELNAAVVQYRTQAEGLGQQLTYLKSQLAQAQRAEEMRVERERQRAAEEANRRQAESERKLQEQSKVLSALAPVQKNLDALQTKVAQIEEGRKHEMGALGEQLKGLGEQQARLDRETSALSSALRNNKVRGAWGEAQLRNIVESAGLLEHVDFDTQVVVTD
;
A
#
# COMPACT_ATOMS: atom_id res chain seq x y z
N MET A 1 19.17 83.80 135.47
CA MET A 1 20.30 83.49 134.57
C MET A 1 19.68 83.07 133.25
N PHE A 2 19.52 84.06 132.37
CA PHE A 2 18.89 84.06 131.03
C PHE A 2 17.48 83.45 130.84
N ASP A 3 16.48 84.06 131.47
CA ASP A 3 15.07 84.03 131.04
C ASP A 3 14.84 85.21 130.07
N ASN A 4 14.95 84.97 128.75
CA ASN A 4 14.61 85.99 127.75
C ASN A 4 13.78 85.36 126.61
N PRO A 5 12.46 85.64 126.52
CA PRO A 5 11.53 84.96 125.60
C PRO A 5 11.93 85.13 124.12
N VAL A 6 12.69 86.17 123.80
CA VAL A 6 13.21 86.44 122.46
C VAL A 6 14.16 85.33 121.97
N PHE A 7 14.97 84.73 122.84
CA PHE A 7 15.94 83.69 122.45
C PHE A 7 15.26 82.37 122.07
N VAL A 8 14.15 82.04 122.75
CA VAL A 8 13.34 80.84 122.46
C VAL A 8 12.65 80.95 121.10
N VAL A 9 12.13 82.13 120.75
CA VAL A 9 11.49 82.39 119.45
C VAL A 9 12.49 82.29 118.30
N ILE A 10 13.70 82.84 118.46
CA ILE A 10 14.75 82.76 117.43
C ILE A 10 15.18 81.31 117.18
N LEU A 11 15.32 80.50 118.23
CA LEU A 11 15.71 79.09 118.11
C LEU A 11 14.63 78.27 117.39
N LEU A 12 13.35 78.52 117.69
CA LEU A 12 12.22 77.91 116.99
C LEU A 12 12.19 78.26 115.49
N VAL A 13 12.48 79.51 115.14
CA VAL A 13 12.55 79.95 113.74
C VAL A 13 13.72 79.29 113.01
N ILE A 14 14.88 79.15 113.65
CA ILE A 14 16.04 78.46 113.07
C ILE A 14 15.74 76.97 112.85
N VAL A 15 15.11 76.30 113.81
CA VAL A 15 14.73 74.89 113.66
C VAL A 15 13.67 74.71 112.57
N ALA A 16 12.68 75.59 112.50
CA ALA A 16 11.67 75.57 111.44
C ALA A 16 12.30 75.84 110.06
N ALA A 17 13.23 76.80 109.96
CA ALA A 17 13.94 77.12 108.72
C ALA A 17 14.87 75.98 108.28
N LEU A 18 15.58 75.34 109.21
CA LEU A 18 16.41 74.16 108.92
C LEU A 18 15.55 72.95 108.53
N GLY A 19 14.41 72.74 109.18
CA GLY A 19 13.44 71.70 108.83
C GLY A 19 12.84 71.92 107.44
N ALA A 20 12.49 73.16 107.10
CA ALA A 20 11.99 73.53 105.77
C ALA A 20 13.07 73.40 104.69
N ALA A 21 14.30 73.82 104.97
CA ALA A 21 15.43 73.69 104.06
C ALA A 21 15.82 72.21 103.82
N ALA A 22 15.87 71.40 104.88
CA ALA A 22 16.11 69.96 104.79
C ALA A 22 14.96 69.25 104.06
N GLY A 23 13.71 69.60 104.33
CA GLY A 23 12.53 69.07 103.65
C GLY A 23 12.48 69.44 102.16
N PHE A 24 12.82 70.68 101.81
CA PHE A 24 12.90 71.13 100.42
C PHE A 24 14.05 70.46 99.66
N PHE A 25 15.23 70.34 100.29
CA PHE A 25 16.38 69.69 99.68
C PHE A 25 16.13 68.18 99.48
N ALA A 26 15.60 67.48 100.49
CA ALA A 26 15.23 66.08 100.39
C ALA A 26 14.07 65.83 99.42
N GLY A 27 13.09 66.73 99.34
CA GLY A 27 12.01 66.66 98.35
C GLY A 27 12.51 66.89 96.92
N ARG A 28 13.47 67.81 96.74
CA ARG A 28 14.08 68.08 95.44
C ARG A 28 15.00 66.96 94.97
N THR A 29 15.80 66.36 95.85
CA THR A 29 16.64 65.20 95.49
C THR A 29 15.79 63.98 95.20
N LYS A 30 14.79 63.67 96.05
CA LYS A 30 13.86 62.55 95.81
C LYS A 30 13.00 62.75 94.56
N GLY A 31 12.57 63.98 94.26
CA GLY A 31 11.87 64.32 93.03
C GLY A 31 12.75 64.24 91.78
N GLN A 32 14.03 64.59 91.88
CA GLN A 32 15.01 64.39 90.79
C GLN A 32 15.31 62.91 90.55
N ASP A 33 15.41 62.10 91.60
CA ASP A 33 15.63 60.66 91.48
C ASP A 33 14.40 59.94 90.92
N MET A 34 13.19 60.34 91.32
CA MET A 34 11.94 59.84 90.73
C MET A 34 11.78 60.27 89.26
N ALA A 35 12.13 61.51 88.90
CA ALA A 35 12.10 61.97 87.51
C ALA A 35 13.19 61.32 86.63
N ARG A 36 14.35 60.97 87.21
CA ARG A 36 15.39 60.18 86.55
C ARG A 36 14.96 58.73 86.38
N GLY A 37 14.39 58.11 87.41
CA GLY A 37 13.86 56.74 87.35
C GLY A 37 12.71 56.59 86.36
N ALA A 38 11.81 57.58 86.26
CA ALA A 38 10.76 57.59 85.23
C ALA A 38 11.35 57.70 83.82
N LYS A 39 12.29 58.64 83.59
CA LYS A 39 12.98 58.74 82.29
C LYS A 39 13.81 57.51 81.93
N GLU A 40 14.41 56.86 82.92
CA GLU A 40 15.17 55.62 82.74
C GLU A 40 14.24 54.43 82.45
N SER A 41 13.07 54.38 83.07
CA SER A 41 12.00 53.42 82.75
C SER A 41 11.49 53.62 81.33
N ASP A 42 11.13 54.85 80.93
CA ASP A 42 10.66 55.16 79.58
C ASP A 42 11.74 54.86 78.53
N LEU A 43 13.01 55.14 78.84
CA LEU A 43 14.14 54.83 77.98
C LEU A 43 14.35 53.31 77.85
N ASN A 44 14.19 52.55 78.94
CA ASN A 44 14.30 51.10 78.93
C ASN A 44 13.13 50.45 78.19
N GLU A 45 11.91 51.00 78.31
CA GLU A 45 10.73 50.56 77.57
C GLU A 45 10.88 50.84 76.07
N ALA A 46 11.33 52.04 75.68
CA ALA A 46 11.63 52.36 74.29
C ALA A 46 12.76 51.49 73.71
N LYS A 47 13.81 51.19 74.49
CA LYS A 47 14.87 50.26 74.08
C LYS A 47 14.35 48.84 73.89
N ALA A 48 13.52 48.35 74.81
CA ALA A 48 12.89 47.04 74.70
C ALA A 48 12.00 46.94 73.46
N GLN A 49 11.25 48.01 73.13
CA GLN A 49 10.45 48.05 71.91
C GLN A 49 11.31 48.05 70.64
N ILE A 50 12.41 48.82 70.62
CA ILE A 50 13.35 48.83 69.48
C ILE A 50 14.01 47.45 69.30
N GLU A 51 14.33 46.74 70.39
CA GLU A 51 14.86 45.39 70.33
C GLU A 51 13.82 44.39 69.81
N ALA A 52 12.57 44.49 70.27
CA ALA A 52 11.46 43.67 69.77
C ALA A 52 11.18 43.93 68.28
N ASP A 53 11.15 45.19 67.85
CA ASP A 53 10.96 45.55 66.44
C ASP A 53 12.14 45.08 65.58
N ARG A 54 13.38 45.18 66.08
CA ARG A 54 14.57 44.63 65.39
C ARG A 54 14.49 43.11 65.23
N GLN A 55 14.04 42.40 66.26
CA GLN A 55 13.81 40.95 66.19
C GLN A 55 12.72 40.63 65.16
N GLY A 56 11.59 41.34 65.20
CA GLY A 56 10.50 41.17 64.22
C GLY A 56 10.94 41.46 62.78
N ILE A 57 11.72 42.52 62.54
CA ILE A 57 12.30 42.82 61.22
C ILE A 57 13.27 41.73 60.78
N SER A 58 14.09 41.18 61.69
CA SER A 58 14.99 40.08 61.37
C SER A 58 14.24 38.80 60.99
N GLU A 59 13.20 38.45 61.74
CA GLU A 59 12.34 37.29 61.44
C GLU A 59 11.60 37.45 60.12
N LEU A 60 11.03 38.64 59.87
CA LEU A 60 10.33 38.93 58.63
C LEU A 60 11.29 38.89 57.42
N ASN A 61 12.50 39.44 57.56
CA ASN A 61 13.53 39.34 56.53
C ASN A 61 13.95 37.89 56.28
N ALA A 62 14.08 37.07 57.33
CA ALA A 62 14.38 35.65 57.18
C ALA A 62 13.26 34.91 56.42
N ALA A 63 11.98 35.19 56.75
CA ALA A 63 10.84 34.63 56.04
C ALA A 63 10.80 35.06 54.56
N VAL A 64 11.06 36.34 54.26
CA VAL A 64 11.12 36.85 52.88
C VAL A 64 12.23 36.16 52.08
N VAL A 65 13.41 35.96 52.67
CA VAL A 65 14.52 35.22 52.01
C VAL A 65 14.14 33.76 51.78
N GLN A 66 13.47 33.11 52.73
CA GLN A 66 12.98 31.73 52.55
C GLN A 66 11.95 31.61 51.43
N TYR A 67 10.93 32.47 51.40
CA TYR A 67 9.94 32.44 50.33
C TYR A 67 10.55 32.77 48.97
N ARG A 68 11.51 33.69 48.91
CA ARG A 68 12.21 34.02 47.68
C ARG A 68 13.03 32.85 47.15
N THR A 69 13.81 32.19 48.01
CA THR A 69 14.60 31.02 47.61
C THR A 69 13.70 29.85 47.19
N GLN A 70 12.55 29.65 47.85
CA GLN A 70 11.55 28.66 47.45
C GLN A 70 10.92 28.99 46.08
N ALA A 71 10.57 30.25 45.84
CA ALA A 71 10.03 30.70 44.55
C ALA A 71 11.06 30.54 43.42
N GLU A 72 12.32 30.85 43.68
CA GLU A 72 13.42 30.63 42.73
C GLU A 72 13.63 29.13 42.44
N GLY A 73 13.58 28.28 43.47
CA GLY A 73 13.67 26.82 43.31
C GLY A 73 12.52 26.22 42.49
N LEU A 74 11.28 26.65 42.77
CA LEU A 74 10.10 26.26 41.97
C LEU A 74 10.20 26.78 40.53
N GLY A 75 10.73 28.00 40.32
CA GLY A 75 10.98 28.55 39.00
C GLY A 75 11.98 27.73 38.19
N GLN A 76 13.06 27.27 38.84
CA GLN A 76 14.03 26.36 38.22
C GLN A 76 13.40 25.01 37.86
N GLN A 77 12.62 24.40 38.77
CA GLN A 77 11.91 23.15 38.50
C GLN A 77 10.93 23.29 37.34
N LEU A 78 10.13 24.36 37.29
CA LEU A 78 9.22 24.63 36.18
C LEU A 78 9.95 24.82 34.86
N THR A 79 11.11 25.48 34.88
CA THR A 79 11.93 25.65 33.67
C THR A 79 12.49 24.31 33.18
N TYR A 80 12.93 23.46 34.10
CA TYR A 80 13.38 22.09 33.80
C TYR A 80 12.25 21.21 33.26
N LEU A 81 11.07 21.23 33.89
CA LEU A 81 9.90 20.47 33.41
C LEU A 81 9.45 20.97 32.03
N LYS A 82 9.45 22.29 31.79
CA LYS A 82 9.12 22.86 30.48
C LYS A 82 10.12 22.43 29.41
N SER A 83 11.42 22.44 29.70
CA SER A 83 12.44 22.01 28.73
C SER A 83 12.33 20.52 28.44
N GLN A 84 12.08 19.68 29.46
CA GLN A 84 11.87 18.25 29.30
C GLN A 84 10.61 17.94 28.47
N LEU A 85 9.50 18.65 28.72
CA LEU A 85 8.28 18.51 27.93
C LEU A 85 8.52 18.93 26.47
N ALA A 86 9.19 20.05 26.24
CA ALA A 86 9.52 20.50 24.89
C ALA A 86 10.42 19.50 24.16
N GLN A 87 11.37 18.88 24.85
CA GLN A 87 12.21 17.83 24.29
C GLN A 87 11.41 16.57 23.96
N ALA A 88 10.50 16.14 24.84
CA ALA A 88 9.63 15.00 24.60
C ALA A 88 8.68 15.25 23.41
N GLN A 89 8.09 16.44 23.32
CA GLN A 89 7.23 16.85 22.19
C GLN A 89 8.00 16.80 20.87
N ARG A 90 9.21 17.40 20.81
CA ARG A 90 10.06 17.34 19.60
C ARG A 90 10.45 15.91 19.22
N ALA A 91 10.72 15.07 20.22
CA ALA A 91 11.04 13.67 19.98
C ALA A 91 9.85 12.92 19.37
N GLU A 92 8.64 13.14 19.89
CA GLU A 92 7.40 12.57 19.33
C GLU A 92 7.10 13.09 17.93
N GLU A 93 7.22 14.40 17.68
CA GLU A 93 7.06 14.97 16.32
C GLU A 93 8.04 14.34 15.33
N MET A 94 9.31 14.19 15.70
CA MET A 94 10.33 13.52 14.89
C MET A 94 10.05 12.03 14.68
N ARG A 95 9.37 11.35 15.62
CA ARG A 95 8.97 9.95 15.45
C ARG A 95 7.81 9.84 14.48
N VAL A 96 6.77 10.66 14.67
CA VAL A 96 5.59 10.70 13.79
C VAL A 96 6.00 11.05 12.37
N GLU A 97 6.89 12.02 12.18
CA GLU A 97 7.37 12.40 10.85
C GLU A 97 8.16 11.27 10.19
N ARG A 98 9.05 10.58 10.93
CA ARG A 98 9.77 9.41 10.41
C ARG A 98 8.84 8.25 10.07
N GLU A 99 7.81 8.01 10.87
CA GLU A 99 6.80 6.98 10.59
C GLU A 99 5.99 7.33 9.34
N ARG A 100 5.58 8.60 9.18
CA ARG A 100 4.91 9.09 7.97
C ARG A 100 5.78 8.95 6.73
N GLN A 101 7.06 9.30 6.82
CA GLN A 101 8.01 9.15 5.72
C GLN A 101 8.19 7.69 5.34
N ARG A 102 8.37 6.78 6.31
CA ARG A 102 8.45 5.33 6.04
C ARG A 102 7.17 4.79 5.40
N ALA A 103 6.02 5.18 5.91
CA ALA A 103 4.73 4.78 5.35
C ALA A 103 4.56 5.29 3.91
N ALA A 104 4.99 6.52 3.61
CA ALA A 104 4.97 7.09 2.27
C ALA A 104 5.95 6.37 1.33
N GLU A 105 7.16 6.07 1.79
CA GLU A 105 8.15 5.29 1.03
C GLU A 105 7.65 3.87 0.73
N GLU A 106 7.07 3.19 1.71
CA GLU A 106 6.47 1.86 1.52
C GLU A 106 5.29 1.90 0.55
N ALA A 107 4.40 2.89 0.67
CA ALA A 107 3.29 3.08 -0.25
C ALA A 107 3.80 3.30 -1.68
N ASN A 108 4.81 4.15 -1.86
CA ASN A 108 5.41 4.44 -3.17
C ASN A 108 6.10 3.19 -3.75
N ARG A 109 6.80 2.40 -2.91
CA ARG A 109 7.39 1.11 -3.34
C ARG A 109 6.32 0.13 -3.80
N ARG A 110 5.23 -0.05 -3.02
CA ARG A 110 4.12 -0.93 -3.40
C ARG A 110 3.46 -0.49 -4.70
N GLN A 111 3.29 0.82 -4.90
CA GLN A 111 2.74 1.37 -6.13
C GLN A 111 3.67 1.09 -7.31
N ALA A 112 4.97 1.36 -7.19
CA ALA A 112 5.95 1.10 -8.23
C ALA A 112 6.03 -0.41 -8.59
N GLU A 113 5.96 -1.29 -7.60
CA GLU A 113 5.91 -2.75 -7.81
C GLU A 113 4.62 -3.18 -8.54
N SER A 114 3.47 -2.60 -8.15
CA SER A 114 2.19 -2.85 -8.82
C SER A 114 2.21 -2.39 -10.29
N GLU A 115 2.74 -1.19 -10.55
CA GLU A 115 2.90 -0.66 -11.91
C GLU A 115 3.85 -1.52 -12.74
N ARG A 116 4.97 -1.97 -12.19
CA ARG A 116 5.90 -2.91 -12.86
C ARG A 116 5.21 -4.22 -13.21
N LYS A 117 4.49 -4.83 -12.26
CA LYS A 117 3.73 -6.07 -12.50
C LYS A 117 2.67 -5.90 -13.59
N LEU A 118 1.97 -4.77 -13.60
CA LEU A 118 0.97 -4.47 -14.63
C LEU A 118 1.63 -4.30 -16.00
N GLN A 119 2.77 -3.59 -16.07
CA GLN A 119 3.55 -3.46 -17.31
C GLN A 119 4.07 -4.81 -17.81
N GLU A 120 4.57 -5.67 -16.92
CA GLU A 120 5.00 -7.03 -17.28
C GLU A 120 3.83 -7.85 -17.83
N GLN A 121 2.68 -7.86 -17.15
CA GLN A 121 1.48 -8.53 -17.64
C GLN A 121 1.03 -7.99 -19.00
N SER A 122 1.03 -6.67 -19.19
CA SER A 122 0.70 -6.05 -20.47
C SER A 122 1.68 -6.44 -21.58
N LYS A 123 2.97 -6.52 -21.28
CA LYS A 123 3.99 -7.00 -22.24
C LYS A 123 3.77 -8.46 -22.61
N VAL A 124 3.47 -9.32 -21.63
CA VAL A 124 3.15 -10.73 -21.88
C VAL A 124 1.91 -10.87 -22.75
N LEU A 125 0.83 -10.15 -22.45
CA LEU A 125 -0.39 -10.16 -23.27
C LEU A 125 -0.13 -9.67 -24.69
N SER A 126 0.65 -8.59 -24.86
CA SER A 126 1.05 -8.09 -26.18
C SER A 126 1.92 -9.09 -26.94
N ALA A 127 2.77 -9.86 -26.24
CA ALA A 127 3.58 -10.92 -26.85
C ALA A 127 2.75 -12.17 -27.21
N LEU A 128 1.66 -12.44 -26.48
CA LEU A 128 0.76 -13.56 -26.74
C LEU A 128 -0.23 -13.30 -27.88
N ALA A 129 -0.63 -12.04 -28.11
CA ALA A 129 -1.54 -11.67 -29.19
C ALA A 129 -1.15 -12.22 -30.59
N PRO A 130 0.12 -12.13 -31.06
CA PRO A 130 0.51 -12.72 -32.33
C PRO A 130 0.48 -14.26 -32.33
N VAL A 131 0.67 -14.91 -31.18
CA VAL A 131 0.57 -16.38 -31.08
C VAL A 131 -0.87 -16.83 -31.33
N GLN A 132 -1.84 -16.16 -30.71
CA GLN A 132 -3.26 -16.44 -30.94
C GLN A 132 -3.62 -16.28 -32.43
N LYS A 133 -3.21 -15.17 -33.05
CA LYS A 133 -3.44 -14.91 -34.48
C LYS A 133 -2.81 -15.98 -35.37
N ASN A 134 -1.60 -16.45 -35.03
CA ASN A 134 -0.93 -17.51 -35.78
C ASN A 134 -1.66 -18.86 -35.64
N LEU A 135 -2.19 -19.17 -34.46
CA LEU A 135 -2.99 -20.39 -34.24
C LEU A 135 -4.30 -20.35 -35.04
N ASP A 136 -5.01 -19.21 -35.05
CA ASP A 136 -6.24 -19.06 -35.85
C ASP A 136 -5.96 -19.21 -37.36
N ALA A 137 -4.85 -18.65 -37.83
CA ALA A 137 -4.40 -18.80 -39.21
C ALA A 137 -4.02 -20.25 -39.54
N LEU A 138 -3.35 -20.95 -38.62
CA LEU A 138 -3.01 -22.36 -38.77
C LEU A 138 -4.27 -23.23 -38.82
N GLN A 139 -5.22 -23.02 -37.90
CA GLN A 139 -6.50 -23.75 -37.87
C GLN A 139 -7.26 -23.57 -39.19
N THR A 140 -7.30 -22.34 -39.71
CA THR A 140 -7.93 -22.05 -41.01
C THR A 140 -7.24 -22.77 -42.16
N LYS A 141 -5.90 -22.75 -42.20
CA LYS A 141 -5.13 -23.47 -43.23
C LYS A 141 -5.34 -24.98 -43.16
N VAL A 142 -5.35 -25.56 -41.95
CA VAL A 142 -5.59 -27.00 -41.76
C VAL A 142 -6.99 -27.38 -42.24
N ALA A 143 -8.01 -26.57 -41.92
CA ALA A 143 -9.37 -26.80 -42.41
C ALA A 143 -9.43 -26.74 -43.95
N GLN A 144 -8.74 -25.78 -44.57
CA GLN A 144 -8.65 -25.69 -46.04
C GLN A 144 -7.92 -26.89 -46.66
N ILE A 145 -6.84 -27.37 -46.05
CA ILE A 145 -6.10 -28.55 -46.52
C ILE A 145 -6.97 -29.80 -46.44
N GLU A 146 -7.66 -30.03 -45.32
CA GLU A 146 -8.54 -31.19 -45.17
C GLU A 146 -9.71 -31.14 -46.16
N GLU A 147 -10.27 -29.96 -46.43
CA GLU A 147 -11.32 -29.80 -47.43
C GLU A 147 -10.83 -30.08 -48.85
N GLY A 148 -9.65 -29.53 -49.21
CA GLY A 148 -8.98 -29.84 -50.47
C GLY A 148 -8.71 -31.34 -50.63
N ARG A 149 -8.22 -32.00 -49.56
CA ARG A 149 -7.95 -33.44 -49.55
C ARG A 149 -9.21 -34.26 -49.77
N LYS A 150 -10.33 -33.90 -49.15
CA LYS A 150 -11.62 -34.58 -49.38
C LYS A 150 -12.07 -34.44 -50.83
N HIS A 151 -11.92 -33.25 -51.41
CA HIS A 151 -12.28 -33.00 -52.80
C HIS A 151 -11.42 -33.83 -53.76
N GLU A 152 -10.09 -33.84 -53.57
CA GLU A 152 -9.17 -34.67 -54.34
C GLU A 152 -9.46 -36.16 -54.20
N MET A 153 -9.72 -36.65 -52.98
CA MET A 153 -10.09 -38.05 -52.74
C MET A 153 -11.42 -38.42 -53.40
N GLY A 154 -12.39 -37.50 -53.41
CA GLY A 154 -13.67 -37.68 -54.12
C GLY A 154 -13.47 -37.83 -55.64
N ALA A 155 -12.70 -36.92 -56.24
CA ALA A 155 -12.36 -36.96 -57.65
C ALA A 155 -11.57 -38.22 -58.05
N LEU A 156 -10.62 -38.65 -57.21
CA LEU A 156 -9.89 -39.91 -57.39
C LEU A 156 -10.81 -41.12 -57.30
N GLY A 157 -11.77 -41.12 -56.37
CA GLY A 157 -12.78 -42.17 -56.26
C GLY A 157 -13.66 -42.28 -57.51
N GLU A 158 -14.05 -41.14 -58.08
CA GLU A 158 -14.82 -41.09 -59.33
C GLU A 158 -14.01 -41.57 -60.54
N GLN A 159 -12.74 -41.16 -60.65
CA GLN A 159 -11.83 -41.67 -61.68
C GLN A 159 -11.60 -43.17 -61.57
N LEU A 160 -11.39 -43.70 -60.36
CA LEU A 160 -11.25 -45.14 -60.11
C LEU A 160 -12.51 -45.91 -60.52
N LYS A 161 -13.70 -45.37 -60.23
CA LYS A 161 -14.97 -45.95 -60.67
C LYS A 161 -15.08 -45.97 -62.20
N GLY A 162 -14.76 -44.85 -62.85
CA GLY A 162 -14.74 -44.75 -64.31
C GLY A 162 -13.76 -45.73 -64.97
N LEU A 163 -12.56 -45.88 -64.41
CA LEU A 163 -11.58 -46.89 -64.85
C LEU A 163 -12.12 -48.31 -64.70
N GLY A 164 -12.79 -48.62 -63.58
CA GLY A 164 -13.43 -49.93 -63.37
C GLY A 164 -14.53 -50.22 -64.39
N GLU A 165 -15.37 -49.24 -64.71
CA GLU A 165 -16.41 -49.36 -65.73
C GLU A 165 -15.82 -49.55 -67.13
N GLN A 166 -14.75 -48.81 -67.47
CA GLN A 166 -14.02 -48.97 -68.73
C GLN A 166 -13.39 -50.36 -68.84
N GLN A 167 -12.72 -50.85 -67.79
CA GLN A 167 -12.14 -52.19 -67.76
C GLN A 167 -13.22 -53.26 -67.99
N ALA A 168 -14.36 -53.17 -67.29
CA ALA A 168 -15.46 -54.10 -67.47
C ALA A 168 -16.06 -54.08 -68.88
N ARG A 169 -16.10 -52.91 -69.54
CA ARG A 169 -16.52 -52.77 -70.93
C ARG A 169 -15.50 -53.39 -71.90
N LEU A 170 -14.22 -53.16 -71.66
CA LEU A 170 -13.10 -53.71 -72.43
C LEU A 170 -13.05 -55.24 -72.35
N ASP A 171 -13.29 -55.81 -71.16
CA ASP A 171 -13.37 -57.26 -70.96
C ASP A 171 -14.53 -57.88 -71.76
N ARG A 172 -15.70 -57.21 -71.79
CA ARG A 172 -16.85 -57.67 -72.61
C ARG A 172 -16.56 -57.60 -74.10
N GLU A 173 -16.01 -56.50 -74.59
CA GLU A 173 -15.65 -56.36 -76.02
C GLU A 173 -14.57 -57.37 -76.43
N THR A 174 -13.57 -57.60 -75.57
CA THR A 174 -12.52 -58.60 -75.80
C THR A 174 -13.09 -60.02 -75.79
N SER A 175 -14.03 -60.33 -74.88
CA SER A 175 -14.74 -61.60 -74.86
C SER A 175 -15.57 -61.79 -76.12
N ALA A 176 -16.32 -60.78 -76.56
CA ALA A 176 -17.09 -60.81 -77.81
C ALA A 176 -16.18 -61.00 -79.04
N LEU A 177 -15.06 -60.29 -79.11
CA LEU A 177 -14.07 -60.43 -80.17
C LEU A 177 -13.43 -61.83 -80.17
N SER A 178 -13.06 -62.34 -78.99
CA SER A 178 -12.54 -63.71 -78.83
C SER A 178 -13.55 -64.74 -79.31
N SER A 179 -14.83 -64.61 -78.91
CA SER A 179 -15.91 -65.48 -79.38
C SER A 179 -16.13 -65.39 -80.89
N ALA A 180 -16.05 -64.20 -81.49
CA ALA A 180 -16.15 -64.01 -82.93
C ALA A 180 -14.96 -64.66 -83.68
N LEU A 181 -13.74 -64.54 -83.14
CA LEU A 181 -12.54 -65.18 -83.71
C LEU A 181 -12.57 -66.72 -83.55
N ARG A 182 -13.21 -67.25 -82.50
CA ARG A 182 -13.35 -68.70 -82.28
C ARG A 182 -14.45 -69.34 -83.12
N ASN A 183 -15.42 -68.57 -83.61
CA ASN A 183 -16.54 -69.10 -84.37
C ASN A 183 -16.17 -69.36 -85.83
N ASN A 184 -15.81 -70.61 -86.15
CA ASN A 184 -15.47 -71.09 -87.50
C ASN A 184 -16.60 -70.85 -88.54
N LYS A 185 -17.85 -70.73 -88.10
CA LYS A 185 -19.05 -70.56 -88.94
C LYS A 185 -19.04 -69.21 -89.69
N VAL A 186 -18.53 -68.14 -89.08
CA VAL A 186 -18.49 -66.79 -89.69
C VAL A 186 -17.38 -66.68 -90.75
N ARG A 187 -16.24 -67.36 -90.52
CA ARG A 187 -15.15 -67.42 -91.51
C ARG A 187 -15.54 -68.29 -92.72
N GLY A 188 -16.27 -69.39 -92.48
CA GLY A 188 -16.89 -70.22 -93.53
C GLY A 188 -17.89 -69.43 -94.37
N ALA A 189 -18.77 -68.64 -93.74
CA ALA A 189 -19.78 -67.84 -94.43
C ALA A 189 -19.18 -66.79 -95.39
N TRP A 190 -18.04 -66.19 -95.07
CA TRP A 190 -17.35 -65.26 -95.98
C TRP A 190 -16.71 -65.99 -97.17
N GLY A 191 -16.16 -67.18 -96.93
CA GLY A 191 -15.67 -68.06 -98.00
C GLY A 191 -16.78 -68.53 -98.92
N GLU A 192 -17.95 -68.88 -98.38
CA GLU A 192 -19.13 -69.25 -99.15
C GLU A 192 -19.71 -68.08 -99.95
N ALA A 193 -19.79 -66.88 -99.36
CA ALA A 193 -20.22 -65.68 -100.07
C ALA A 193 -19.28 -65.34 -101.23
N GLN A 194 -17.97 -65.52 -101.05
CA GLN A 194 -16.99 -65.34 -102.12
C GLN A 194 -17.12 -66.41 -103.21
N LEU A 195 -17.36 -67.68 -102.84
CA LEU A 195 -17.60 -68.76 -103.79
C LEU A 195 -18.87 -68.52 -104.61
N ARG A 196 -19.97 -68.09 -103.97
CA ARG A 196 -21.22 -67.71 -104.65
C ARG A 196 -20.94 -66.63 -105.71
N ASN A 197 -20.28 -65.54 -105.33
CA ASN A 197 -19.99 -64.43 -106.25
C ASN A 197 -19.13 -64.87 -107.45
N ILE A 198 -18.15 -65.76 -107.23
CA ILE A 198 -17.30 -66.28 -108.31
C ILE A 198 -18.13 -67.13 -109.29
N VAL A 199 -18.96 -68.03 -108.76
CA VAL A 199 -19.79 -68.95 -109.55
C VAL A 199 -20.85 -68.18 -110.35
N GLU A 200 -21.49 -67.18 -109.75
CA GLU A 200 -22.41 -66.27 -110.46
C GLU A 200 -21.72 -65.44 -111.53
N SER A 201 -20.51 -64.94 -111.25
CA SER A 201 -19.72 -64.18 -112.25
C SER A 201 -19.27 -65.04 -113.45
N ALA A 202 -19.19 -66.36 -113.27
CA ALA A 202 -18.95 -67.32 -114.34
C ALA A 202 -20.23 -67.69 -115.12
N GLY A 203 -21.38 -67.10 -114.75
CA GLY A 203 -22.65 -67.23 -115.46
C GLY A 203 -23.60 -68.33 -114.92
N LEU A 204 -23.29 -68.94 -113.78
CA LEU A 204 -24.15 -69.94 -113.14
C LEU A 204 -25.20 -69.27 -112.26
N LEU A 205 -26.44 -69.74 -112.30
CA LEU A 205 -27.56 -69.18 -111.52
C LEU A 205 -27.82 -70.01 -110.24
N GLU A 206 -27.93 -69.31 -109.10
CA GLU A 206 -28.27 -69.94 -107.83
C GLU A 206 -29.64 -70.64 -107.92
N HIS A 207 -29.77 -71.84 -107.35
CA HIS A 207 -30.95 -72.73 -107.41
C HIS A 207 -31.24 -73.37 -108.77
N VAL A 208 -30.39 -73.14 -109.78
CA VAL A 208 -30.45 -73.83 -111.07
C VAL A 208 -29.21 -74.67 -111.29
N ASP A 209 -28.03 -74.06 -111.11
CA ASP A 209 -26.75 -74.70 -111.40
C ASP A 209 -25.94 -75.06 -110.14
N PHE A 210 -26.22 -74.39 -109.01
CA PHE A 210 -25.59 -74.68 -107.72
C PHE A 210 -26.49 -74.29 -106.55
N ASP A 211 -26.26 -74.93 -105.40
CA ASP A 211 -26.90 -74.65 -104.12
C ASP A 211 -25.86 -74.25 -103.08
N THR A 212 -26.21 -73.34 -102.16
CA THR A 212 -25.33 -73.00 -101.03
C THR A 212 -25.53 -73.92 -99.85
N GLN A 213 -24.44 -74.14 -99.11
CA GLN A 213 -24.45 -75.03 -97.95
C GLN A 213 -25.43 -74.52 -96.88
N VAL A 214 -26.40 -75.36 -96.54
CA VAL A 214 -27.39 -75.05 -95.50
C VAL A 214 -26.78 -75.38 -94.15
N VAL A 215 -26.61 -74.38 -93.29
CA VAL A 215 -26.03 -74.65 -91.97
C VAL A 215 -27.10 -75.16 -91.02
N VAL A 216 -27.16 -76.48 -90.85
CA VAL A 216 -28.03 -77.12 -89.86
C VAL A 216 -27.54 -76.68 -88.48
N THR A 217 -28.40 -75.95 -87.78
CA THR A 217 -28.15 -75.51 -86.41
C THR A 217 -28.96 -76.45 -85.53
N ASP A 218 -28.26 -77.32 -84.81
CA ASP A 218 -28.86 -78.17 -83.75
C ASP A 218 -29.15 -77.32 -82.51
#